data_AF-A0A5W4V0A6-F1
#
_entry.id   AF-A0A5W4V0A6-F1
#
_cell.length_a   1.000
_cell.length_b   1.000
_cell.length_c   1.000
_cell.angle_alpha   90.00
_cell.angle_beta   90.00
_cell.angle_gamma   90.00
#
_symmetry.space_group_name_H-M   'P 1'
#
loop_
_entity.id
_entity.type
_entity.pdbx_description
1 polymer ?
#
loop_
_entity_poly.entity_id
_entity_poly.type
_entity_poly.pdbx_seq_one_letter_code
_entity_poly.pdbx_strand_id
1 'polypeptide(L)'
;ILVAQVPGGMLTNLEGQLKQQNAADKLDQVLAEIPRVREDLGFIPLVTPTSQIVGTQAVLNVLTGERYKTIAKETAGILKGEYGHTPVPVNAALQARVLEGGAPVTCRPADLLKPELAELEADVRRQAQEKGIQLAGNAIDDVLTVALFPQIGLKFLENRHNPAAFEPLPQAEAAQPAAAPAKAAASGIYTVEVEGKAFVVKVSDGGDISQLTAAAPAASSAPATAPAGAGTPVTAPLAGNIWKVIATEGQTVAEGDVLLILEAMKMETEIRAAQAGTVRGIAVKSGDAVSVGDTLMTLA
;
A
#
# COMPACT_ATOMS: atom_id res chain seq x y z
N ILE A 1 -13.58 -17.81 5.89
CA ILE A 1 -12.94 -18.51 7.04
C ILE A 1 -13.00 -20.03 6.88
N LEU A 2 -14.17 -20.68 6.86
CA LEU A 2 -14.24 -22.15 6.82
C LEU A 2 -13.68 -22.78 5.52
N VAL A 3 -13.76 -22.07 4.39
CA VAL A 3 -13.32 -22.58 3.09
C VAL A 3 -11.86 -22.18 2.80
N ALA A 4 -11.56 -20.88 2.77
CA ALA A 4 -10.23 -20.38 2.40
C ALA A 4 -9.26 -20.18 3.59
N GLN A 5 -9.71 -20.40 4.84
CA GLN A 5 -8.92 -20.17 6.07
C GLN A 5 -8.33 -18.76 6.22
N VAL A 6 -8.87 -17.79 5.48
CA VAL A 6 -8.49 -16.37 5.54
C VAL A 6 -9.04 -15.75 6.83
N PRO A 7 -8.18 -15.16 7.70
CA PRO A 7 -8.63 -14.39 8.86
C PRO A 7 -9.50 -13.19 8.45
N GLY A 8 -10.48 -12.81 9.28
CA GLY A 8 -11.47 -11.77 8.92
C GLY A 8 -10.85 -10.44 8.45
N GLY A 9 -9.88 -9.91 9.19
CA GLY A 9 -9.19 -8.66 8.82
C GLY A 9 -8.33 -8.77 7.55
N MET A 10 -7.87 -9.97 7.21
CA MET A 10 -7.15 -10.20 5.95
C MET A 10 -8.10 -10.13 4.75
N LEU A 11 -9.33 -10.65 4.89
CA LEU A 11 -10.33 -10.63 3.83
C LEU A 11 -10.73 -9.19 3.46
N THR A 12 -11.06 -8.36 4.45
CA THR A 12 -11.47 -6.97 4.21
C THR A 12 -10.36 -6.14 3.57
N ASN A 13 -9.10 -6.37 3.98
CA ASN A 13 -7.95 -5.71 3.36
C ASN A 13 -7.76 -6.15 1.91
N LEU A 14 -7.88 -7.45 1.63
CA LEU A 14 -7.75 -8.01 0.30
C LEU A 14 -8.86 -7.53 -0.65
N GLU A 15 -10.10 -7.44 -0.17
CA GLU A 15 -11.20 -6.81 -0.92
C GLU A 15 -10.91 -5.33 -1.22
N GLY A 16 -10.37 -4.59 -0.25
CA GLY A 16 -9.95 -3.21 -0.45
C GLY A 16 -8.87 -3.07 -1.53
N GLN A 17 -7.84 -3.92 -1.48
CA GLN A 17 -6.76 -3.96 -2.47
C GLN A 17 -7.28 -4.26 -3.87
N LEU A 18 -8.14 -5.28 -4.02
CA LEU A 18 -8.72 -5.64 -5.31
C LEU A 18 -9.63 -4.53 -5.86
N LYS A 19 -10.42 -3.86 -5.02
CA LYS A 19 -11.22 -2.70 -5.43
C LYS A 19 -10.35 -1.56 -5.93
N GLN A 20 -9.28 -1.22 -5.22
CA GLN A 20 -8.33 -0.17 -5.63
C GLN A 20 -7.65 -0.49 -6.98
N GLN A 21 -7.51 -1.76 -7.32
CA GLN A 21 -6.93 -2.21 -8.58
C GLN A 21 -7.97 -2.53 -9.66
N ASN A 22 -9.24 -2.13 -9.46
CA ASN A 22 -10.37 -2.41 -10.37
C ASN A 22 -10.50 -3.91 -10.72
N ALA A 23 -10.17 -4.79 -9.77
CA ALA A 23 -10.12 -6.24 -9.94
C ALA A 23 -10.99 -6.97 -8.90
N ALA A 24 -12.04 -6.30 -8.41
CA ALA A 24 -12.94 -6.85 -7.39
C ALA A 24 -13.63 -8.16 -7.84
N ASP A 25 -13.83 -8.35 -9.14
CA ASP A 25 -14.35 -9.56 -9.78
C ASP A 25 -13.43 -10.79 -9.62
N LYS A 26 -12.15 -10.57 -9.29
CA LYS A 26 -11.16 -11.65 -9.12
C LYS A 26 -11.06 -12.19 -7.70
N LEU A 27 -11.88 -11.70 -6.76
CA LEU A 27 -11.84 -12.10 -5.35
C LEU A 27 -11.91 -13.62 -5.16
N ASP A 28 -12.82 -14.30 -5.86
CA ASP A 28 -12.98 -15.76 -5.74
C ASP A 28 -11.74 -16.52 -6.22
N GLN A 29 -11.07 -16.03 -7.27
CA GLN A 29 -9.84 -16.62 -7.77
C GLN A 29 -8.70 -16.46 -6.76
N VAL A 30 -8.62 -15.29 -6.11
CA VAL A 30 -7.63 -15.03 -5.06
C VAL A 30 -7.88 -15.90 -3.85
N LEU A 31 -9.14 -16.06 -3.41
CA LEU A 31 -9.51 -16.94 -2.31
C LEU A 31 -9.16 -18.41 -2.59
N ALA A 32 -9.27 -18.85 -3.84
CA ALA A 32 -8.83 -20.18 -4.25
C ALA A 32 -7.29 -20.30 -4.39
N GLU A 33 -6.58 -19.20 -4.61
CA GLU A 33 -5.12 -19.18 -4.76
C GLU A 33 -4.39 -19.15 -3.41
N ILE A 34 -4.94 -18.47 -2.40
CA ILE A 34 -4.39 -18.40 -1.03
C ILE A 34 -3.99 -19.77 -0.45
N PRO A 35 -4.84 -20.82 -0.44
CA PRO A 35 -4.45 -22.11 0.12
C PRO A 35 -3.31 -22.78 -0.66
N ARG A 36 -3.24 -22.57 -1.99
CA ARG A 36 -2.16 -23.09 -2.84
C ARG A 36 -0.84 -22.39 -2.53
N VAL A 37 -0.87 -21.06 -2.39
CA VAL A 37 0.32 -20.29 -1.97
C VAL A 37 0.77 -20.70 -0.58
N ARG A 38 -0.16 -20.91 0.35
CA ARG A 38 0.16 -21.35 1.71
C ARG A 38 0.82 -22.74 1.72
N GLU A 39 0.35 -23.66 0.89
CA GLU A 39 0.98 -24.97 0.70
C GLU A 39 2.40 -24.83 0.15
N ASP A 40 2.60 -24.05 -0.92
CA ASP A 40 3.91 -23.79 -1.51
C ASP A 40 4.90 -23.15 -0.53
N LEU A 41 4.41 -22.41 0.46
CA LEU A 41 5.18 -21.80 1.55
C LEU A 41 5.25 -22.66 2.82
N GLY A 42 4.97 -23.97 2.71
CA GLY A 42 5.19 -24.91 3.80
C GLY A 42 4.14 -24.87 4.91
N PHE A 43 2.88 -24.59 4.56
CA PHE A 43 1.72 -24.55 5.47
C PHE A 43 1.86 -23.60 6.67
N ILE A 44 2.56 -22.48 6.48
CA ILE A 44 2.71 -21.45 7.52
C ILE A 44 1.35 -21.03 8.11
N PRO A 45 1.26 -20.81 9.44
CA PRO A 45 0.07 -20.25 10.07
C PRO A 45 -0.25 -18.87 9.46
N LEU A 46 -1.53 -18.57 9.20
CA LEU A 46 -1.94 -17.28 8.65
C LEU A 46 -2.19 -16.26 9.77
N VAL A 47 -1.13 -15.61 10.23
CA VAL A 47 -1.15 -14.53 11.23
C VAL A 47 -0.23 -13.42 10.71
N THR A 48 -0.29 -12.19 11.24
CA THR A 48 0.70 -11.18 10.84
C THR A 48 2.11 -11.64 11.24
N PRO A 49 3.11 -11.59 10.34
CA PRO A 49 3.06 -11.02 8.97
C PRO A 49 2.68 -12.01 7.85
N THR A 50 2.73 -13.33 8.09
CA THR A 50 2.56 -14.39 7.07
C THR A 50 1.22 -14.37 6.34
N SER A 51 0.12 -13.95 7.00
CA SER A 51 -1.20 -13.80 6.36
C SER A 51 -1.16 -12.79 5.21
N GLN A 52 -0.48 -11.66 5.41
CA GLN A 52 -0.33 -10.62 4.38
C GLN A 52 0.59 -11.10 3.26
N ILE A 53 1.69 -11.79 3.59
CA ILE A 53 2.62 -12.34 2.60
C ILE A 53 1.89 -13.30 1.64
N VAL A 54 1.13 -14.25 2.19
CA VAL A 54 0.35 -15.21 1.39
C VAL A 54 -0.73 -14.49 0.57
N GLY A 55 -1.44 -13.53 1.16
CA GLY A 55 -2.48 -12.76 0.47
C GLY A 55 -1.94 -11.97 -0.72
N THR A 56 -0.88 -11.19 -0.51
CA THR A 56 -0.25 -10.37 -1.55
C THR A 56 0.26 -11.24 -2.69
N GLN A 57 0.93 -12.36 -2.39
CA GLN A 57 1.42 -13.27 -3.43
C GLN A 57 0.27 -13.92 -4.21
N ALA A 58 -0.84 -14.28 -3.54
CA ALA A 58 -2.02 -14.83 -4.21
C ALA A 58 -2.66 -13.80 -5.16
N VAL A 59 -2.75 -12.53 -4.74
CA VAL A 59 -3.21 -11.44 -5.60
C VAL A 59 -2.29 -11.29 -6.82
N LEU A 60 -0.97 -11.26 -6.62
CA LEU A 60 0.00 -11.16 -7.73
C LEU A 60 -0.16 -12.31 -8.73
N ASN A 61 -0.30 -13.55 -8.27
CA ASN A 61 -0.50 -14.71 -9.13
C ASN A 61 -1.77 -14.59 -9.99
N VAL A 62 -2.87 -14.13 -9.40
CA VAL A 62 -4.16 -14.00 -10.09
C VAL A 62 -4.18 -12.82 -11.07
N LEU A 63 -3.55 -11.69 -10.71
CA LEU A 63 -3.51 -10.52 -11.58
C LEU A 63 -2.57 -10.68 -12.75
N THR A 64 -1.42 -11.32 -12.54
CA THR A 64 -0.46 -11.61 -13.62
C THR A 64 -0.89 -12.79 -14.50
N GLY A 65 -1.83 -13.62 -14.03
CA GLY A 65 -2.34 -14.79 -14.74
C GLY A 65 -1.40 -16.00 -14.72
N GLU A 66 -0.26 -15.90 -14.02
CA GLU A 66 0.76 -16.94 -13.94
C GLU A 66 1.31 -17.02 -12.51
N ARG A 67 1.29 -18.23 -11.92
CA ARG A 67 1.73 -18.43 -10.54
C ARG A 67 3.21 -18.11 -10.41
N TYR A 68 3.54 -17.20 -9.50
CA TYR A 68 4.90 -16.78 -9.19
C TYR A 68 5.69 -16.28 -10.41
N LYS A 69 5.02 -15.70 -11.42
CA LYS A 69 5.71 -14.90 -12.44
C LYS A 69 6.55 -13.79 -11.78
N THR A 70 5.94 -13.13 -10.81
CA THR A 70 6.62 -12.21 -9.87
C THR A 70 6.51 -12.80 -8.48
N ILE A 71 7.64 -12.87 -7.76
CA ILE A 71 7.68 -13.28 -6.36
C ILE A 71 7.85 -12.03 -5.50
N ALA A 72 6.93 -11.80 -4.56
CA ALA A 72 7.07 -10.72 -3.60
C ALA A 72 8.31 -10.93 -2.70
N LYS A 73 8.98 -9.83 -2.33
CA LYS A 73 10.22 -9.85 -1.51
C LYS A 73 10.05 -10.70 -0.24
N GLU A 74 8.92 -10.59 0.44
CA GLU A 74 8.68 -11.29 1.70
C GLU A 74 8.28 -12.74 1.49
N THR A 75 7.67 -13.07 0.34
CA THR A 75 7.50 -14.46 -0.09
C THR A 75 8.86 -15.10 -0.35
N ALA A 76 9.75 -14.39 -1.04
CA ALA A 76 11.13 -14.81 -1.23
C ALA A 76 11.85 -14.96 0.13
N GLY A 77 11.67 -14.05 1.08
CA GLY A 77 12.27 -14.16 2.41
C GLY A 77 11.82 -15.41 3.18
N ILE A 78 10.54 -15.80 3.09
CA ILE A 78 10.05 -17.09 3.64
C ILE A 78 10.79 -18.26 2.99
N LEU A 79 10.92 -18.26 1.66
CA LEU A 79 11.62 -19.30 0.90
C LEU A 79 13.13 -19.36 1.24
N LYS A 80 13.75 -18.21 1.56
CA LYS A 80 15.14 -18.10 2.02
C LYS A 80 15.32 -18.49 3.48
N GLY A 81 14.26 -18.65 4.27
CA GLY A 81 14.34 -18.94 5.71
C GLY A 81 14.55 -17.70 6.60
N GLU A 82 14.42 -16.49 6.05
CA GLU A 82 14.65 -15.21 6.77
C GLU A 82 13.59 -14.95 7.86
N TYR A 83 12.46 -15.63 7.81
CA TYR A 83 11.39 -15.57 8.81
C TYR A 83 11.40 -16.77 9.78
N GLY A 84 12.39 -17.66 9.66
CA GLY A 84 12.51 -18.88 10.45
C GLY A 84 12.02 -20.13 9.72
N HIS A 85 11.78 -21.19 10.51
CA HIS A 85 11.47 -22.51 9.97
C HIS A 85 9.97 -22.67 9.69
N THR A 86 9.64 -23.16 8.49
CA THR A 86 8.26 -23.49 8.12
C THR A 86 7.83 -24.83 8.72
N PRO A 87 6.53 -25.05 9.03
CA PRO A 87 6.05 -26.31 9.61
C PRO A 87 6.37 -27.56 8.77
N VAL A 88 6.35 -27.42 7.44
CA VAL A 88 6.77 -28.46 6.49
C VAL A 88 7.70 -27.85 5.44
N PRO A 89 8.42 -28.66 4.65
CA PRO A 89 9.26 -28.15 3.56
C PRO A 89 8.46 -27.26 2.60
N VAL A 90 9.06 -26.13 2.22
CA VAL A 90 8.52 -25.27 1.16
C VAL A 90 8.68 -25.94 -0.22
N ASN A 91 8.02 -25.38 -1.23
CA ASN A 91 8.17 -25.83 -2.61
C ASN A 91 9.64 -25.71 -3.07
N ALA A 92 10.27 -26.85 -3.37
CA ALA A 92 11.69 -26.92 -3.68
C ALA A 92 12.09 -26.14 -4.94
N ALA A 93 11.22 -26.10 -5.97
CA ALA A 93 11.51 -25.37 -7.20
C ALA A 93 11.46 -23.85 -6.98
N LEU A 94 10.49 -23.37 -6.20
CA LEU A 94 10.40 -21.95 -5.84
C LEU A 94 11.58 -21.52 -4.95
N GLN A 95 11.92 -22.35 -3.97
CA GLN A 95 13.06 -22.09 -3.09
C GLN A 95 14.37 -22.03 -3.87
N ALA A 96 14.63 -23.00 -4.76
CA ALA A 96 15.83 -22.99 -5.61
C ALA A 96 15.91 -21.73 -6.48
N ARG A 97 14.78 -21.28 -7.04
CA ARG A 97 14.72 -20.07 -7.88
C ARG A 97 15.06 -18.80 -7.09
N VAL A 98 14.63 -18.70 -5.84
CA VAL A 98 14.88 -17.53 -4.98
C VAL A 98 16.28 -17.54 -4.37
N LEU A 99 16.85 -18.72 -4.14
CA LEU A 99 18.19 -18.87 -3.57
C LEU A 99 19.31 -18.59 -4.58
N GLU A 100 19.05 -18.74 -5.89
CA GLU A 100 20.02 -18.46 -6.96
C GLU A 100 21.37 -19.17 -6.75
N GLY A 101 21.33 -20.41 -6.26
CA GLY A 101 22.53 -21.22 -5.94
C GLY A 101 23.06 -21.05 -4.51
N GLY A 102 22.47 -20.17 -3.70
CA GLY A 102 22.72 -20.06 -2.27
C GLY A 102 22.06 -21.17 -1.44
N ALA A 103 22.37 -21.18 -0.13
CA ALA A 103 21.72 -22.04 0.85
C ALA A 103 20.65 -21.27 1.63
N PRO A 104 19.53 -21.91 2.01
CA PRO A 104 18.55 -21.27 2.88
C PRO A 104 19.11 -21.06 4.28
N VAL A 105 18.63 -20.03 4.96
CA VAL A 105 18.87 -19.78 6.38
C VAL A 105 18.21 -20.89 7.19
N THR A 106 19.00 -21.62 7.98
CA THR A 106 18.53 -22.72 8.82
C THR A 106 18.65 -22.44 10.33
N CYS A 107 19.37 -21.39 10.73
CA CYS A 107 19.45 -20.93 12.11
C CYS A 107 18.30 -19.95 12.43
N ARG A 108 18.27 -19.44 13.67
CA ARG A 108 17.38 -18.33 14.00
C ARG A 108 17.89 -17.07 13.27
N PRO A 109 17.06 -16.38 12.46
CA PRO A 109 17.54 -15.26 11.63
C PRO A 109 18.30 -14.17 12.39
N ALA A 110 17.91 -13.88 13.63
CA ALA A 110 18.60 -12.92 14.49
C ALA A 110 20.06 -13.28 14.82
N ASP A 111 20.46 -14.55 14.67
CA ASP A 111 21.85 -14.98 14.88
C ASP A 111 22.79 -14.48 13.77
N LEU A 112 22.23 -14.01 12.65
CA LEU A 112 22.96 -13.41 11.53
C LEU A 112 23.09 -11.89 11.64
N LEU A 113 22.38 -11.27 12.58
CA LEU A 113 22.37 -9.83 12.80
C LEU A 113 23.46 -9.45 13.81
N LYS A 114 24.15 -8.33 13.54
CA LYS A 114 25.11 -7.76 14.48
C LYS A 114 24.37 -6.94 15.54
N PRO A 115 24.92 -6.75 16.74
CA PRO A 115 24.38 -5.79 17.69
C PRO A 115 24.42 -4.37 17.10
N GLU A 116 23.26 -3.72 16.98
CA GLU A 116 23.10 -2.43 16.28
C GLU A 116 22.88 -1.23 17.23
N LEU A 117 22.68 -1.46 18.54
CA LEU A 117 22.20 -0.42 19.46
C LEU A 117 23.13 0.82 19.51
N ALA A 118 24.43 0.61 19.61
CA ALA A 118 25.40 1.71 19.69
C ALA A 118 25.43 2.56 18.41
N GLU A 119 25.26 1.93 17.25
CA GLU A 119 25.19 2.62 15.96
C GLU A 119 23.89 3.41 15.83
N LEU A 120 22.76 2.81 16.22
CA LEU A 120 21.45 3.46 16.23
C LEU A 120 21.40 4.65 17.19
N GLU A 121 22.01 4.54 18.38
CA GLU A 121 22.13 5.66 19.32
C GLU A 121 22.90 6.84 18.72
N ALA A 122 24.02 6.56 18.04
CA ALA A 122 24.82 7.59 17.41
C ALA A 122 24.07 8.27 16.25
N ASP A 123 23.39 7.48 15.42
CA ASP A 123 22.63 7.97 14.27
C ASP A 123 21.43 8.83 14.70
N VAL A 124 20.63 8.38 15.66
CA VAL A 124 19.48 9.14 16.17
C VAL A 124 19.92 10.44 16.81
N ARG A 125 21.03 10.45 17.57
CA ARG A 125 21.59 11.70 18.13
C ARG A 125 22.03 12.66 17.04
N ARG A 126 22.69 12.17 15.99
CA ARG A 126 23.10 12.98 14.83
C ARG A 126 21.89 13.56 14.13
N GLN A 127 20.90 12.74 13.78
CA GLN A 127 19.68 13.19 13.11
C GLN A 127 18.91 14.22 13.95
N ALA A 128 18.85 14.01 15.27
CA ALA A 128 18.21 14.96 16.17
C ALA A 128 18.94 16.31 16.22
N GLN A 129 20.27 16.32 16.20
CA GLN A 129 21.06 17.54 16.13
C GLN A 129 20.87 18.27 14.80
N GLU A 130 20.94 17.55 13.67
CA GLU A 130 20.77 18.11 12.33
C GLU A 130 19.39 18.73 12.11
N LYS A 131 18.35 18.12 12.69
CA LYS A 131 16.96 18.54 12.52
C LYS A 131 16.41 19.38 13.69
N GLY A 132 17.22 19.67 14.70
CA GLY A 132 16.81 20.42 15.89
C GLY A 132 15.73 19.72 16.72
N ILE A 133 15.70 18.39 16.72
CA ILE A 133 14.73 17.58 17.45
C ILE A 133 15.17 17.46 18.91
N GLN A 134 14.26 17.77 19.83
CA GLN A 134 14.47 17.52 21.25
C GLN A 134 14.18 16.06 21.58
N LEU A 135 15.22 15.29 21.88
CA LEU A 135 15.07 13.94 22.39
C LEU A 135 14.50 13.94 23.81
N ALA A 136 13.85 12.83 24.18
CA ALA A 136 13.33 12.59 25.52
C ALA A 136 14.47 12.55 26.56
N GLY A 137 14.13 12.80 27.83
CA GLY A 137 15.10 12.71 28.92
C GLY A 137 15.78 11.33 29.01
N ASN A 138 15.05 10.27 28.64
CA ASN A 138 15.57 8.93 28.43
C ASN A 138 15.72 8.66 26.93
N ALA A 139 16.84 9.09 26.34
CA ALA A 139 17.05 9.04 24.89
C ALA A 139 16.95 7.63 24.27
N ILE A 140 17.12 6.57 25.07
CA ILE A 140 16.97 5.19 24.60
C ILE A 140 15.56 4.89 24.07
N ASP A 141 14.53 5.52 24.63
CA ASP A 141 13.14 5.30 24.20
C ASP A 141 12.92 5.84 22.77
N ASP A 142 13.57 6.96 22.46
CA ASP A 142 13.56 7.56 21.12
C ASP A 142 14.38 6.73 20.15
N VAL A 143 15.53 6.21 20.60
CA VAL A 143 16.37 5.32 19.80
C VAL A 143 15.62 4.04 19.44
N LEU A 144 14.94 3.41 20.40
CA LEU A 144 14.12 2.22 20.14
C LEU A 144 12.91 2.53 19.25
N THR A 145 12.30 3.71 19.39
CA THR A 145 11.20 4.17 18.51
C THR A 145 11.66 4.25 17.05
N VAL A 146 12.82 4.88 16.81
CA VAL A 146 13.42 4.99 15.48
C VAL A 146 13.95 3.65 14.99
N ALA A 147 14.51 2.81 15.86
CA ALA A 147 14.99 1.48 15.49
C ALA A 147 13.87 0.57 14.97
N LEU A 148 12.70 0.60 15.62
CA LEU A 148 11.53 -0.19 15.20
C LEU A 148 10.84 0.40 13.96
N PHE A 149 10.83 1.74 13.83
CA PHE A 149 10.17 2.43 12.73
C PHE A 149 11.00 3.66 12.28
N PRO A 150 12.02 3.52 11.42
CA PRO A 150 12.98 4.61 11.18
C PRO A 150 12.36 5.91 10.68
N GLN A 151 11.57 5.85 9.61
CA GLN A 151 10.94 7.06 9.04
C GLN A 151 9.79 7.59 9.91
N ILE A 152 8.89 6.71 10.33
CA ILE A 152 7.69 7.08 11.11
C ILE A 152 8.09 7.56 12.49
N GLY A 153 9.03 6.86 13.14
CA GLY A 153 9.61 7.23 14.41
C GLY A 153 10.28 8.59 14.33
N LEU A 154 11.14 8.84 13.35
CA LEU A 154 11.78 10.14 13.19
C LEU A 154 10.75 11.26 12.93
N LYS A 155 9.78 11.04 12.04
CA LYS A 155 8.69 11.99 11.78
C LYS A 155 7.85 12.26 13.03
N PHE A 156 7.62 11.25 13.86
CA PHE A 156 6.97 11.41 15.15
C PHE A 156 7.82 12.27 16.09
N LEU A 157 9.13 12.03 16.18
CA LEU A 157 10.03 12.84 17.02
C LEU A 157 10.04 14.31 16.56
N GLU A 158 10.11 14.57 15.25
CA GLU A 158 10.01 15.92 14.66
C GLU A 158 8.72 16.65 15.07
N ASN A 159 7.62 15.91 15.23
CA ASN A 159 6.30 16.47 15.51
C ASN A 159 5.82 16.27 16.95
N ARG A 160 6.62 15.66 17.84
CA ARG A 160 6.21 15.26 19.19
C ARG A 160 5.54 16.37 20.00
N HIS A 161 5.97 17.62 19.79
CA HIS A 161 5.46 18.80 20.49
C HIS A 161 4.57 19.69 19.58
N ASN A 162 4.08 19.13 18.47
CA ASN A 162 3.20 19.79 17.52
C ASN A 162 1.82 19.10 17.53
N PRO A 163 0.86 19.59 18.33
CA PRO A 163 -0.49 19.03 18.38
C PRO A 163 -1.21 19.03 17.03
N ALA A 164 -0.88 19.97 16.12
CA ALA A 164 -1.51 20.05 14.80
C ALA A 164 -1.07 18.93 13.84
N ALA A 165 0.01 18.21 14.16
CA ALA A 165 0.46 17.05 13.39
C ALA A 165 -0.27 15.75 13.76
N PHE A 166 -1.09 15.75 14.82
CA PHE A 166 -1.79 14.58 15.32
C PHE A 166 -3.30 14.78 15.28
N GLU A 167 -4.02 13.66 15.28
CA GLU A 167 -5.47 13.70 15.45
C GLU A 167 -5.83 14.34 16.79
N PRO A 168 -6.90 15.16 16.85
CA PRO A 168 -7.35 15.74 18.09
C PRO A 168 -7.68 14.63 19.09
N LEU A 169 -7.37 14.87 20.36
CA LEU A 169 -7.71 13.95 21.44
C LEU A 169 -9.20 13.60 21.35
N PRO A 170 -9.58 12.31 21.41
CA PRO A 170 -10.98 11.92 21.43
C PRO A 170 -11.68 12.66 22.56
N GLN A 171 -12.52 13.63 22.19
CA GLN A 171 -13.42 14.26 23.13
C GLN A 171 -14.61 13.32 23.25
N ALA A 172 -15.03 13.00 24.48
CA ALA A 172 -16.36 12.46 24.66
C ALA A 172 -17.31 13.49 24.04
N GLU A 173 -18.05 13.10 23.00
CA GLU A 173 -19.16 13.92 22.52
C GLU A 173 -20.02 14.20 23.74
N ALA A 174 -20.07 15.46 24.18
CA ALA A 174 -21.12 15.89 25.07
C ALA A 174 -22.40 15.51 24.36
N ALA A 175 -23.12 14.53 24.90
CA ALA A 175 -24.35 14.02 24.31
C ALA A 175 -25.24 15.22 24.05
N GLN A 176 -25.26 15.69 22.80
CA GLN A 176 -26.24 16.67 22.38
C GLN A 176 -27.56 15.95 22.58
N PRO A 177 -28.49 16.48 23.40
CA PRO A 177 -29.83 15.96 23.45
C PRO A 177 -30.28 15.87 22.00
N ALA A 178 -30.64 14.67 21.55
CA ALA A 178 -31.16 14.48 20.21
C ALA A 178 -32.22 15.56 20.01
N ALA A 179 -31.99 16.48 19.08
CA ALA A 179 -32.99 17.47 18.73
C ALA A 179 -34.26 16.67 18.45
N ALA A 180 -35.34 16.97 19.17
CA ALA A 180 -36.64 16.38 18.93
C ALA A 180 -36.86 16.41 17.41
N PRO A 181 -37.25 15.30 16.76
CA PRO A 181 -37.27 15.20 15.31
C PRO A 181 -38.03 16.40 14.77
N ALA A 182 -37.31 17.32 14.14
CA ALA A 182 -37.92 18.41 13.43
C ALA A 182 -38.81 17.75 12.38
N LYS A 183 -40.11 18.02 12.46
CA LYS A 183 -41.09 17.60 11.45
C LYS A 183 -40.48 17.85 10.08
N ALA A 184 -40.32 16.79 9.28
CA ALA A 184 -39.78 16.89 7.94
C ALA A 184 -40.58 17.94 7.17
N ALA A 185 -39.90 19.00 6.72
CA ALA A 185 -40.51 19.95 5.82
C ALA A 185 -40.69 19.26 4.47
N ALA A 186 -41.96 19.14 4.08
CA ALA A 186 -42.46 18.44 2.92
C ALA A 186 -41.99 19.10 1.61
N SER A 187 -41.58 18.25 0.65
CA SER A 187 -41.26 18.59 -0.74
C SER A 187 -40.12 19.61 -0.96
N GLY A 188 -39.14 19.21 -1.76
CA GLY A 188 -37.98 20.04 -2.09
C GLY A 188 -37.61 19.92 -3.56
N ILE A 189 -37.09 21.00 -4.13
CA ILE A 189 -36.44 20.99 -5.43
C ILE A 189 -34.94 20.87 -5.18
N TYR A 190 -34.33 19.83 -5.73
CA TYR A 190 -32.91 19.52 -5.59
C TYR A 190 -32.25 19.54 -6.97
N THR A 191 -31.04 20.07 -7.05
CA THR A 191 -30.19 19.89 -8.23
C THR A 191 -29.30 18.68 -7.98
N VAL A 192 -29.47 17.62 -8.76
CA VAL A 192 -28.73 16.37 -8.65
C VAL A 192 -27.83 16.22 -9.87
N GLU A 193 -26.56 15.94 -9.66
CA GLU A 193 -25.59 15.75 -10.73
C GLU A 193 -25.37 14.25 -10.98
N VAL A 194 -25.68 13.79 -12.19
CA VAL A 194 -25.50 12.38 -12.61
C VAL A 194 -24.74 12.38 -13.93
N GLU A 195 -23.62 11.66 -13.97
CA GLU A 195 -22.74 11.56 -15.15
C GLU A 195 -22.34 12.94 -15.73
N GLY A 196 -22.06 13.90 -14.85
CA GLY A 196 -21.62 15.26 -15.24
C GLY A 196 -22.72 16.15 -15.83
N LYS A 197 -23.99 15.77 -15.69
CA LYS A 197 -25.15 16.60 -16.06
C LYS A 197 -25.98 16.90 -14.82
N ALA A 198 -26.30 18.18 -14.63
CA ALA A 198 -27.15 18.65 -13.55
C ALA A 198 -28.64 18.52 -13.93
N PHE A 199 -29.42 17.87 -13.07
CA PHE A 199 -30.86 17.70 -13.21
C PHE A 199 -31.58 18.34 -12.03
N VAL A 200 -32.62 19.12 -12.29
CA VAL A 200 -33.46 19.71 -11.24
C VAL A 200 -34.61 18.76 -10.97
N VAL A 201 -34.59 18.11 -9.81
CA VAL A 201 -35.55 17.09 -9.38
C VAL A 201 -36.45 17.67 -8.30
N LYS A 202 -37.76 17.68 -8.54
CA LYS A 202 -38.77 18.03 -7.53
C LYS A 202 -39.27 16.75 -6.87
N VAL A 203 -38.96 16.56 -5.59
CA VAL A 203 -39.40 15.40 -4.82
C VAL A 203 -40.71 15.75 -4.10
N SER A 204 -41.77 14.99 -4.37
CA SER A 204 -43.09 15.12 -3.73
C SER A 204 -43.38 13.86 -2.90
N ASP A 205 -44.12 13.99 -1.80
CA ASP A 205 -44.52 12.82 -1.01
C ASP A 205 -45.43 11.89 -1.83
N GLY A 206 -45.01 10.64 -1.98
CA GLY A 206 -45.77 9.62 -2.72
C GLY A 206 -44.96 8.79 -3.72
N GLY A 207 -43.66 9.06 -3.94
CA GLY A 207 -42.80 8.19 -4.75
C GLY A 207 -43.15 8.14 -6.24
N ASP A 208 -43.93 9.11 -6.75
CA ASP A 208 -44.30 9.19 -8.16
C ASP A 208 -43.33 10.11 -8.92
N ILE A 209 -42.52 9.53 -9.81
CA ILE A 209 -41.44 10.20 -10.57
C ILE A 209 -41.90 10.44 -12.02
N SER A 210 -43.09 11.01 -12.20
CA SER A 210 -43.75 11.10 -13.51
C SER A 210 -43.50 12.39 -14.29
N GLN A 211 -42.56 13.26 -13.88
CA GLN A 211 -42.22 14.48 -14.64
C GLN A 211 -40.71 14.70 -14.75
N LEU A 212 -40.09 14.03 -15.72
CA LEU A 212 -38.76 14.36 -16.23
C LEU A 212 -38.93 15.18 -17.52
N THR A 213 -38.65 16.49 -17.47
CA THR A 213 -38.46 17.32 -18.67
C THR A 213 -37.01 17.73 -18.77
N ALA A 214 -36.35 17.31 -19.85
CA ALA A 214 -34.97 17.65 -20.15
C ALA A 214 -34.86 19.10 -20.65
N ALA A 215 -34.00 19.90 -20.02
CA ALA A 215 -33.56 21.17 -20.58
C ALA A 215 -32.41 20.94 -21.58
N ALA A 216 -32.36 21.77 -22.63
CA ALA A 216 -31.40 21.68 -23.72
C ALA A 216 -29.95 21.93 -23.24
N PRO A 217 -28.94 21.28 -23.84
CA PRO A 217 -27.57 21.28 -23.31
C PRO A 217 -26.83 22.57 -23.67
N ALA A 218 -26.20 23.20 -22.66
CA ALA A 218 -25.08 24.10 -22.88
C ALA A 218 -23.79 23.26 -23.02
N ALA A 219 -23.00 23.56 -24.04
CA ALA A 219 -21.77 22.85 -24.34
C ALA A 219 -20.72 23.05 -23.24
N SER A 220 -20.15 21.94 -22.75
CA SER A 220 -18.98 21.94 -21.87
C SER A 220 -17.86 21.13 -22.51
N SER A 221 -16.66 21.68 -22.37
CA SER A 221 -15.38 21.34 -22.99
C SER A 221 -14.84 19.97 -22.59
N ALA A 222 -14.27 19.27 -23.58
CA ALA A 222 -13.50 18.05 -23.39
C ALA A 222 -12.27 18.26 -22.49
N PRO A 223 -11.94 17.31 -21.60
CA PRO A 223 -10.66 17.32 -20.90
C PRO A 223 -9.51 17.10 -21.88
N ALA A 224 -8.47 17.93 -21.74
CA ALA A 224 -7.29 17.91 -22.57
C ALA A 224 -6.49 16.61 -22.37
N THR A 225 -6.19 15.93 -23.47
CA THR A 225 -5.12 14.94 -23.57
C THR A 225 -3.78 15.59 -23.23
N ALA A 226 -3.10 15.09 -22.20
CA ALA A 226 -1.72 15.44 -21.93
C ALA A 226 -0.78 14.79 -22.97
N PRO A 227 0.36 15.41 -23.33
CA PRO A 227 1.12 15.07 -24.51
C PRO A 227 1.85 13.74 -24.38
N ALA A 228 1.95 13.02 -25.50
CA ALA A 228 2.88 11.91 -25.68
C ALA A 228 4.33 12.41 -25.56
N GLY A 229 4.90 12.33 -24.37
CA GLY A 229 6.34 12.29 -24.17
C GLY A 229 6.82 10.86 -24.42
N ALA A 230 7.73 10.68 -25.37
CA ALA A 230 8.24 9.39 -25.82
C ALA A 230 8.98 8.62 -24.69
N GLY A 231 8.22 7.84 -23.92
CA GLY A 231 8.70 6.88 -22.93
C GLY A 231 7.55 6.10 -22.28
N THR A 232 7.83 4.88 -21.85
CA THR A 232 6.91 3.99 -21.13
C THR A 232 6.80 4.45 -19.67
N PRO A 233 5.61 4.80 -19.18
CA PRO A 233 5.42 5.19 -17.79
C PRO A 233 5.53 3.97 -16.87
N VAL A 234 6.26 4.12 -15.76
CA VAL A 234 6.29 3.18 -14.63
C VAL A 234 5.30 3.69 -13.60
N THR A 235 4.24 2.92 -13.36
CA THR A 235 3.14 3.30 -12.46
C THR A 235 3.22 2.58 -11.12
N ALA A 236 2.58 3.15 -10.09
CA ALA A 236 2.48 2.52 -8.78
C ALA A 236 1.51 1.33 -8.81
N PRO A 237 1.96 0.10 -8.45
CA PRO A 237 1.10 -1.09 -8.44
C PRO A 237 0.18 -1.15 -7.21
N LEU A 238 0.47 -0.37 -6.16
CA LEU A 238 -0.29 -0.31 -4.91
C LEU A 238 -0.15 1.08 -4.28
N ALA A 239 -1.16 1.50 -3.52
CA ALA A 239 -1.12 2.78 -2.80
C ALA A 239 -0.22 2.68 -1.56
N GLY A 240 0.61 3.70 -1.32
CA GLY A 240 1.56 3.73 -0.21
C GLY A 240 2.44 4.97 -0.24
N ASN A 241 3.56 4.94 0.49
CA ASN A 241 4.54 6.02 0.55
C ASN A 241 5.83 5.62 -0.15
N ILE A 242 6.51 6.52 -0.84
CA ILE A 242 7.82 6.24 -1.43
C ILE A 242 8.86 6.14 -0.32
N TRP A 243 9.41 4.96 -0.08
CA TRP A 243 10.46 4.75 0.93
C TRP A 243 11.80 5.31 0.46
N LYS A 244 12.19 4.96 -0.77
CA LYS A 244 13.46 5.38 -1.37
C LYS A 244 13.43 5.29 -2.89
N VAL A 245 13.87 6.33 -3.57
CA VAL A 245 14.16 6.29 -5.01
C VAL A 245 15.60 5.80 -5.22
N ILE A 246 15.79 4.75 -6.02
CA ILE A 246 17.12 4.15 -6.29
C ILE A 246 17.67 4.62 -7.63
N ALA A 247 16.81 4.72 -8.65
CA ALA A 247 17.19 5.16 -9.98
C ALA A 247 17.41 6.69 -10.03
N THR A 248 18.37 7.12 -10.84
CA THR A 248 18.63 8.54 -11.11
C THR A 248 18.20 8.93 -12.51
N GLU A 249 17.79 10.19 -12.70
CA GLU A 249 17.44 10.70 -14.02
C GLU A 249 18.65 10.62 -14.98
N GLY A 250 18.43 10.11 -16.18
CA GLY A 250 19.47 9.81 -17.18
C GLY A 250 20.14 8.43 -17.03
N GLN A 251 19.82 7.65 -15.98
CA GLN A 251 20.39 6.32 -15.78
C GLN A 251 19.79 5.29 -16.74
N THR A 252 20.65 4.49 -17.39
CA THR A 252 20.24 3.29 -18.11
C THR A 252 20.02 2.14 -17.13
N VAL A 253 18.86 1.49 -17.24
CA VAL A 253 18.43 0.36 -16.41
C VAL A 253 18.09 -0.84 -17.29
N ALA A 254 18.35 -2.05 -16.80
CA ALA A 254 17.94 -3.29 -17.43
C ALA A 254 16.52 -3.71 -16.96
N GLU A 255 15.89 -4.61 -17.71
CA GLU A 255 14.66 -5.27 -17.25
C GLU A 255 14.91 -5.99 -15.91
N GLY A 256 14.03 -5.76 -14.94
CA GLY A 256 14.13 -6.34 -13.61
C GLY A 256 14.91 -5.52 -12.59
N ASP A 257 15.62 -4.45 -13.00
CA ASP A 257 16.35 -3.57 -12.07
C ASP A 257 15.39 -2.84 -11.12
N VAL A 258 15.81 -2.67 -9.86
CA VAL A 258 15.02 -1.96 -8.85
C VAL A 258 15.13 -0.45 -9.08
N LEU A 259 14.00 0.20 -9.32
CA LEU A 259 13.91 1.62 -9.61
C LEU A 259 13.64 2.43 -8.35
N LEU A 260 12.73 1.97 -7.50
CA LEU A 260 12.42 2.57 -6.20
C LEU A 260 11.77 1.54 -5.28
N ILE A 261 11.66 1.90 -4.00
CA ILE A 261 11.01 1.12 -2.96
C ILE A 261 9.82 1.94 -2.45
N LEU A 262 8.66 1.29 -2.36
CA LEU A 262 7.43 1.83 -1.84
C LEU A 262 7.10 1.10 -0.53
N GLU A 263 6.72 1.83 0.51
CA GLU A 263 6.21 1.30 1.76
C GLU A 263 4.68 1.38 1.76
N ALA A 264 4.01 0.25 1.94
CA ALA A 264 2.58 0.22 2.17
C ALA A 264 2.24 -0.85 3.18
N MET A 265 1.29 -0.56 4.08
CA MET A 265 0.81 -1.52 5.07
C MET A 265 1.95 -2.18 5.89
N LYS A 266 3.03 -1.42 6.19
CA LYS A 266 4.24 -1.86 6.90
C LYS A 266 5.12 -2.88 6.15
N MET A 267 4.97 -2.96 4.83
CA MET A 267 5.73 -3.85 3.95
C MET A 267 6.43 -3.03 2.87
N GLU A 268 7.63 -3.46 2.47
CA GLU A 268 8.44 -2.78 1.45
C GLU A 268 8.28 -3.48 0.10
N THR A 269 7.68 -2.79 -0.86
CA THR A 269 7.53 -3.28 -2.23
C THR A 269 8.55 -2.61 -3.15
N GLU A 270 9.43 -3.41 -3.74
CA GLU A 270 10.36 -2.96 -4.78
C GLU A 270 9.63 -2.80 -6.12
N ILE A 271 9.74 -1.62 -6.71
CA ILE A 271 9.23 -1.34 -8.06
C ILE A 271 10.38 -1.56 -9.04
N ARG A 272 10.21 -2.55 -9.92
CA ARG A 272 11.24 -2.97 -10.89
C ARG A 272 10.91 -2.51 -12.30
N ALA A 273 11.95 -2.30 -13.11
CA ALA A 273 11.81 -1.94 -14.51
C ALA A 273 11.17 -3.09 -15.29
N ALA A 274 10.03 -2.84 -15.94
CA ALA A 274 9.34 -3.83 -16.76
C ALA A 274 10.06 -4.09 -18.11
N GLN A 275 10.97 -3.20 -18.50
CA GLN A 275 11.80 -3.30 -19.70
C GLN A 275 13.09 -2.50 -19.51
N ALA A 276 14.13 -2.84 -20.28
CA ALA A 276 15.34 -2.02 -20.34
C ALA A 276 15.04 -0.64 -20.94
N GLY A 277 15.70 0.40 -20.45
CA GLY A 277 15.50 1.77 -20.92
C GLY A 277 16.33 2.78 -20.15
N THR A 278 16.16 4.06 -20.48
CA THR A 278 16.79 5.19 -19.79
C THR A 278 15.76 5.97 -18.99
N VAL A 279 16.03 6.23 -17.72
CA VAL A 279 15.14 7.02 -16.85
C VAL A 279 15.11 8.46 -17.34
N ARG A 280 13.95 8.95 -17.78
CA ARG A 280 13.81 10.26 -18.44
C ARG A 280 13.03 11.30 -17.64
N GLY A 281 12.53 10.93 -16.48
CA GLY A 281 11.85 11.82 -15.55
C GLY A 281 11.33 11.04 -14.34
N ILE A 282 11.59 11.56 -13.15
CA ILE A 282 11.13 10.98 -11.87
C ILE A 282 10.09 11.95 -11.30
N ALA A 283 8.84 11.47 -11.15
CA ALA A 283 7.70 12.31 -10.75
C ALA A 283 7.46 12.33 -9.23
N VAL A 284 8.23 11.55 -8.47
CA VAL A 284 8.05 11.35 -7.02
C VAL A 284 9.37 11.49 -6.27
N LYS A 285 9.30 11.82 -4.98
CA LYS A 285 10.45 11.82 -4.06
C LYS A 285 10.17 10.95 -2.84
N SER A 286 11.23 10.58 -2.11
CA SER A 286 11.10 9.84 -0.85
C SER A 286 10.19 10.58 0.13
N GLY A 287 9.22 9.87 0.71
CA GLY A 287 8.20 10.38 1.62
C GLY A 287 6.87 10.76 0.96
N ASP A 288 6.79 10.82 -0.38
CA ASP A 288 5.54 11.14 -1.07
C ASP A 288 4.53 9.99 -0.97
N ALA A 289 3.25 10.33 -0.77
CA ALA A 289 2.15 9.39 -0.85
C ALA A 289 1.71 9.23 -2.32
N VAL A 290 1.52 7.99 -2.75
CA VAL A 290 1.11 7.63 -4.11
C VAL A 290 -0.10 6.70 -4.10
N SER A 291 -0.96 6.84 -5.09
CA SER A 291 -2.12 5.99 -5.35
C SER A 291 -1.83 5.00 -6.48
N VAL A 292 -2.63 3.93 -6.56
CA VAL A 292 -2.55 2.96 -7.67
C VAL A 292 -2.70 3.67 -9.00
N GLY A 293 -1.78 3.41 -9.92
CA GLY A 293 -1.80 3.99 -11.26
C GLY A 293 -1.11 5.35 -11.40
N ASP A 294 -0.70 5.98 -10.30
CA ASP A 294 0.10 7.21 -10.35
C ASP A 294 1.42 6.93 -11.08
N THR A 295 1.82 7.85 -11.96
CA THR A 295 3.10 7.75 -12.67
C THR A 295 4.23 8.08 -11.72
N LEU A 296 5.12 7.12 -11.50
CA LEU A 296 6.27 7.25 -10.61
C LEU A 296 7.49 7.81 -11.36
N MET A 297 7.76 7.27 -12.55
CA MET A 297 8.82 7.74 -13.45
C MET A 297 8.56 7.28 -14.88
N THR A 298 9.33 7.78 -15.84
CA THR A 298 9.24 7.41 -17.26
C THR A 298 10.54 6.79 -17.75
N LEU A 299 10.45 5.64 -18.43
CA LEU A 299 11.58 4.98 -19.09
C LEU A 299 11.50 5.20 -20.61
N ALA A 300 12.59 5.56 -21.27
CA ALA A 300 12.68 5.74 -22.72
C ALA A 300 13.62 4.75 -23.39
#